data_AF-A0A183M4Y5-F1
#
_entry.id   AF-A0A183M4Y5-F1
#
_cell.length_a   1.000
_cell.length_b   1.000
_cell.length_c   1.000
_cell.angle_alpha   90.00
_cell.angle_beta   90.00
_cell.angle_gamma   90.00
#
_symmetry.space_group_name_H-M   'P 1'
#
loop_
_entity.id
_entity.type
_entity.pdbx_description
1 polymer ?
#
loop_
_entity_poly.entity_id
_entity_poly.type
_entity_poly.pdbx_seq_one_letter_code
_entity_poly.pdbx_strand_id
1 'polypeptide(L)'
;MKSLNSPVSDIMRQGIPEKNLCLLFCGGSKCKYCNPSSFFYKTKMHLNGLHKIYWQRLDQIFERMGICSIFNMETAGEHSSCGFGVLNSGFSYDPLSFMKNNIAFYNFSWYVSVILTNIFILDTVMVIQFAIFKGKIAIHCHAGLGRTGVIIACYLVFNNRISAGEAIHYVRFRRLEVLKHFISIDQGLYKPRIKLNAYINLKSI
;
A
#
# COMPACT_ATOMS: atom_id res chain seq x y z
N MET A 1 -4.67 23.03 -4.82
CA MET A 1 -4.30 21.60 -5.00
C MET A 1 -5.58 20.81 -5.22
N LYS A 2 -5.88 20.40 -6.46
CA LYS A 2 -7.09 19.62 -6.78
C LYS A 2 -6.97 18.26 -6.08
N SER A 3 -7.99 17.88 -5.32
CA SER A 3 -8.02 16.60 -4.60
C SER A 3 -7.89 15.46 -5.61
N LEU A 4 -6.90 14.60 -5.40
CA LEU A 4 -6.64 13.39 -6.21
C LEU A 4 -7.74 12.32 -6.09
N ASN A 5 -8.79 12.61 -5.31
CA ASN A 5 -9.91 11.73 -4.97
C ASN A 5 -11.23 12.51 -5.15
N SER A 6 -11.53 12.95 -6.38
CA SER A 6 -12.85 13.50 -6.72
C SER A 6 -13.56 12.56 -7.71
N PRO A 7 -14.90 12.46 -7.68
CA PRO A 7 -15.64 11.62 -8.63
C PRO A 7 -15.30 11.93 -10.10
N VAL A 8 -15.01 13.21 -10.39
CA VAL A 8 -14.56 13.69 -11.71
C VAL A 8 -13.20 13.10 -12.10
N SER A 9 -12.27 13.00 -11.14
CA SER A 9 -10.96 12.39 -11.38
C SER A 9 -11.03 10.89 -11.61
N ASP A 10 -12.04 10.20 -11.07
CA ASP A 10 -12.23 8.76 -11.26
C ASP A 10 -12.87 8.46 -12.63
N ILE A 11 -13.84 9.27 -13.05
CA ILE A 11 -14.43 9.19 -14.40
C ILE A 11 -13.36 9.49 -15.47
N MET A 12 -12.52 10.50 -15.26
CA MET A 12 -11.42 10.80 -16.18
C MET A 12 -10.42 9.65 -16.32
N ARG A 13 -10.17 8.87 -15.25
CA ARG A 13 -9.26 7.71 -15.32
C ARG A 13 -9.78 6.60 -16.21
N GLN A 14 -11.10 6.42 -16.31
CA GLN A 14 -11.71 5.35 -17.12
C GLN A 14 -11.53 5.59 -18.63
N GLY A 15 -11.44 6.85 -19.06
CA GLY A 15 -11.26 7.22 -20.48
C GLY A 15 -9.80 7.30 -20.95
N ILE A 16 -8.82 7.11 -20.05
CA ILE A 16 -7.39 7.26 -20.35
C ILE A 16 -6.77 5.87 -20.51
N PRO A 17 -6.01 5.61 -21.59
CA PRO A 17 -5.26 4.35 -21.74
C PRO A 17 -4.37 4.09 -20.52
N GLU A 18 -4.36 2.87 -20.00
CA GLU A 18 -3.72 2.52 -18.73
C GLU A 18 -2.23 2.92 -18.67
N LYS A 19 -1.51 2.74 -19.77
CA LYS A 19 -0.10 3.18 -19.95
C LYS A 19 0.13 4.67 -19.72
N ASN A 20 -0.90 5.51 -19.91
CA ASN A 20 -0.83 6.96 -19.76
C ASN A 20 -1.24 7.41 -18.35
N LEU A 21 -1.85 6.54 -17.53
CA LEU A 21 -2.30 6.89 -16.18
C LEU A 21 -1.13 7.24 -15.25
N CYS A 22 -0.03 6.47 -15.24
CA CYS A 22 1.16 6.82 -14.44
C CYS A 22 1.73 8.19 -14.85
N LEU A 23 1.84 8.47 -16.16
CA LEU A 23 2.40 9.73 -16.64
C LEU A 23 1.54 10.93 -16.18
N LEU A 24 0.22 10.83 -16.32
CA LEU A 24 -0.71 11.92 -16.04
C LEU A 24 -0.95 12.15 -14.55
N PHE A 25 -1.04 11.10 -13.74
CA PHE A 25 -1.44 11.22 -12.33
C PHE A 25 -0.28 11.14 -11.34
N CYS A 26 0.85 10.53 -11.73
CA CYS A 26 2.02 10.41 -10.85
C CYS A 26 3.11 11.43 -11.17
N GLY A 27 3.17 11.97 -12.40
CA GLY A 27 4.17 12.96 -12.82
C GLY A 27 5.46 12.34 -13.37
N GLY A 28 5.42 11.08 -13.80
CA GLY A 28 6.51 10.39 -14.50
C GLY A 28 7.81 10.33 -13.69
N SER A 29 8.93 10.73 -14.30
CA SER A 29 10.25 10.73 -13.67
C SER A 29 10.34 11.60 -12.42
N LYS A 30 9.45 12.59 -12.26
CA LYS A 30 9.33 13.43 -11.07
C LYS A 30 8.29 12.93 -10.07
N CYS A 31 7.88 11.65 -10.17
CA CYS A 31 6.87 11.07 -9.28
C CYS A 31 7.23 11.30 -7.81
N LYS A 32 6.35 11.97 -7.06
CA LYS A 32 6.56 12.31 -5.65
C LYS A 32 6.62 11.10 -4.72
N TYR A 33 6.08 9.96 -5.15
CA TYR A 33 6.10 8.70 -4.39
C TYR A 33 7.42 7.98 -4.59
N CYS A 34 7.96 7.98 -5.81
CA CYS A 34 9.30 7.48 -6.12
C CYS A 34 10.43 8.46 -5.73
N ASN A 35 10.14 9.76 -5.65
CA ASN A 35 11.11 10.80 -5.32
C ASN A 35 10.58 11.72 -4.20
N PRO A 36 10.34 11.19 -2.99
CA PRO A 36 9.81 12.00 -1.90
C PRO A 36 10.82 13.05 -1.42
N SER A 37 10.49 14.33 -1.59
CA SER A 37 11.30 15.48 -1.13
C SER A 37 11.57 15.49 0.39
N SER A 38 10.71 14.83 1.19
CA SER A 38 10.83 14.72 2.65
C SER A 38 11.82 13.66 3.14
N PHE A 39 12.26 12.73 2.28
CA PHE A 39 13.26 11.71 2.65
C PHE A 39 14.66 12.32 2.81
N PHE A 40 14.88 13.49 2.20
CA PHE A 40 16.17 14.18 2.14
C PHE A 40 16.49 15.05 3.37
N TYR A 41 15.53 15.30 4.28
CA TYR A 41 15.71 16.32 5.33
C TYR A 41 16.08 15.78 6.72
N LYS A 42 15.77 14.50 7.05
CA LYS A 42 16.07 13.94 8.39
C LYS A 42 17.36 13.12 8.47
N THR A 43 17.88 12.68 7.34
CA THR A 43 19.23 12.12 7.21
C THR A 43 19.80 12.74 5.95
N LYS A 44 21.03 13.31 6.00
CA LYS A 44 21.75 13.85 4.84
C LYS A 44 21.91 12.75 3.77
N MET A 45 20.88 12.52 2.96
CA MET A 45 20.83 11.45 1.97
C MET A 45 20.53 12.03 0.59
N HIS A 46 21.34 13.02 0.21
CA HIS A 46 21.23 13.80 -1.03
C HIS A 46 22.12 13.23 -2.15
N LEU A 47 22.02 11.93 -2.42
CA LEU A 47 22.76 11.31 -3.52
C LEU A 47 21.83 10.48 -4.41
N ASN A 48 21.93 10.73 -5.71
CA ASN A 48 21.15 10.19 -6.84
C ASN A 48 21.18 8.65 -7.03
N GLY A 49 21.48 7.87 -5.98
CA GLY A 49 21.47 6.41 -5.98
C GLY A 49 20.77 5.76 -4.78
N LEU A 50 20.35 6.54 -3.77
CA LEU A 50 19.82 5.99 -2.52
C LEU A 50 18.39 5.44 -2.64
N HIS A 51 17.58 5.89 -3.59
CA HIS A 51 16.27 5.28 -3.86
C HIS A 51 16.41 3.84 -4.35
N LYS A 52 17.37 3.57 -5.25
CA LYS A 52 17.71 2.20 -5.68
C LYS A 52 18.19 1.37 -4.48
N ILE A 53 19.01 1.95 -3.60
CA ILE A 53 19.51 1.30 -2.38
C ILE A 53 18.37 0.99 -1.39
N TYR A 54 17.36 1.86 -1.28
CA TYR A 54 16.19 1.62 -0.44
C TYR A 54 15.42 0.38 -0.91
N TRP A 55 15.09 0.30 -2.20
CA TRP A 55 14.40 -0.88 -2.76
C TRP A 55 15.26 -2.14 -2.69
N GLN A 56 16.58 -2.01 -2.80
CA GLN A 56 17.54 -3.13 -2.65
C GLN A 56 17.67 -3.64 -1.21
N ARG A 57 17.25 -2.89 -0.19
CA ARG A 57 17.36 -3.26 1.24
C ARG A 57 16.01 -3.50 1.92
N LEU A 58 14.92 -3.55 1.14
CA LEU A 58 13.58 -3.74 1.70
C LEU A 58 13.43 -5.08 2.41
N ASP A 59 14.08 -6.12 1.90
CA ASP A 59 14.16 -7.43 2.52
C ASP A 59 14.71 -7.34 3.95
N GLN A 60 15.84 -6.66 4.14
CA GLN A 60 16.47 -6.46 5.46
C GLN A 60 15.58 -5.61 6.39
N ILE A 61 14.89 -4.61 5.85
CA ILE A 61 13.93 -3.80 6.63
C ILE A 61 12.76 -4.68 7.07
N PHE A 62 12.23 -5.51 6.18
CA PHE A 62 11.08 -6.35 6.45
C PHE A 62 11.38 -7.46 7.45
N GLU A 63 12.57 -8.04 7.35
CA GLU A 63 13.09 -8.99 8.33
C GLU A 63 13.16 -8.35 9.73
N ARG A 64 13.76 -7.16 9.86
CA ARG A 64 13.81 -6.43 11.15
C ARG A 64 12.44 -6.06 11.70
N MET A 65 11.44 -5.88 10.83
CA MET A 65 10.06 -5.60 11.21
C MET A 65 9.25 -6.87 11.52
N GLY A 66 9.84 -8.05 11.32
CA GLY A 66 9.18 -9.35 11.47
C GLY A 66 8.11 -9.63 10.41
N ILE A 67 8.21 -9.00 9.23
CA ILE A 67 7.28 -9.21 8.12
C ILE A 67 7.60 -10.55 7.45
N CYS A 68 6.64 -11.46 7.45
CA CYS A 68 6.73 -12.80 6.88
C CYS A 68 6.12 -12.90 5.47
N SER A 69 5.27 -11.94 5.07
CA SER A 69 4.62 -11.97 3.76
C SER A 69 4.33 -10.59 3.20
N ILE A 70 4.39 -10.46 1.88
CA ILE A 70 4.08 -9.25 1.14
C ILE A 70 2.90 -9.52 0.21
N PHE A 71 1.94 -8.61 0.20
CA PHE A 71 0.83 -8.61 -0.74
C PHE A 71 0.98 -7.39 -1.65
N ASN A 72 1.38 -7.66 -2.89
CA ASN A 72 1.48 -6.68 -3.95
C ASN A 72 0.14 -6.51 -4.63
N MET A 73 -0.33 -5.26 -4.71
CA MET A 73 -1.56 -4.90 -5.40
C MET A 73 -1.31 -4.18 -6.74
N GLU A 74 -0.04 -4.04 -7.15
CA GLU A 74 0.37 -3.39 -8.41
C GLU A 74 0.30 -4.35 -9.58
N THR A 75 -0.10 -3.86 -10.76
CA THR A 75 0.08 -4.59 -12.01
C THR A 75 1.49 -4.35 -12.54
N ALA A 76 2.18 -5.40 -13.00
CA ALA A 76 3.52 -5.29 -13.54
C ALA A 76 3.58 -4.27 -14.70
N GLY A 77 4.53 -3.34 -14.63
CA GLY A 77 4.74 -2.29 -15.64
C GLY A 77 3.80 -1.09 -15.54
N GLU A 78 2.81 -1.09 -14.64
CA GLU A 78 1.82 0.00 -14.51
C GLU A 78 2.47 1.36 -14.17
N HIS A 79 3.66 1.31 -13.54
CA HIS A 79 4.46 2.48 -13.14
C HIS A 79 5.82 2.54 -13.84
N SER A 80 5.93 1.98 -15.05
CA SER A 80 7.17 2.00 -15.87
C SER A 80 7.75 3.39 -16.14
N SER A 81 6.90 4.42 -16.25
CA SER A 81 7.32 5.80 -16.47
C SER A 81 7.61 6.58 -15.18
N CYS A 82 7.40 5.97 -14.00
CA CYS A 82 7.43 6.64 -12.71
C CYS A 82 8.83 6.53 -12.05
N GLY A 83 9.39 7.65 -11.58
CA GLY A 83 10.70 7.66 -10.90
C GLY A 83 11.85 7.16 -11.79
N PHE A 84 12.57 6.14 -11.31
CA PHE A 84 13.68 5.49 -12.05
C PHE A 84 13.21 4.35 -12.98
N GLY A 85 11.89 4.18 -13.12
CA GLY A 85 11.28 3.09 -13.88
C GLY A 85 11.17 1.79 -13.08
N VAL A 86 10.87 0.71 -13.79
CA VAL A 86 10.69 -0.64 -13.23
C VAL A 86 11.84 -1.57 -13.62
N LEU A 87 12.12 -2.57 -12.80
CA LEU A 87 13.05 -3.64 -13.10
C LEU A 87 12.44 -4.64 -14.09
N ASN A 88 13.20 -5.67 -14.48
CA ASN A 88 12.72 -6.77 -15.33
C ASN A 88 11.52 -7.51 -14.72
N SER A 89 11.35 -7.45 -13.40
CA SER A 89 10.17 -7.96 -12.69
C SER A 89 8.88 -7.21 -13.01
N GLY A 90 8.97 -6.02 -13.62
CA GLY A 90 7.84 -5.11 -13.81
C GLY A 90 7.52 -4.23 -12.60
N PHE A 91 8.30 -4.31 -11.51
CA PHE A 91 8.11 -3.51 -10.29
C PHE A 91 9.35 -2.68 -9.95
N SER A 92 9.23 -1.77 -8.96
CA SER A 92 10.37 -0.97 -8.46
C SER A 92 11.39 -1.79 -7.65
N TYR A 93 11.09 -3.06 -7.40
CA TYR A 93 11.90 -4.02 -6.66
C TYR A 93 11.83 -5.40 -7.35
N ASP A 94 12.71 -6.31 -6.96
CA ASP A 94 12.69 -7.69 -7.44
C ASP A 94 11.97 -8.59 -6.42
N PRO A 95 10.77 -9.14 -6.71
CA PRO A 95 10.08 -10.04 -5.78
C PRO A 95 10.92 -11.25 -5.36
N LEU A 96 11.86 -11.70 -6.22
CA LEU A 96 12.73 -12.83 -5.91
C LEU A 96 13.65 -12.55 -4.72
N SER A 97 14.00 -11.28 -4.44
CA SER A 97 14.83 -10.94 -3.28
C SER A 97 14.12 -11.24 -1.96
N PHE A 98 12.81 -11.02 -1.88
CA PHE A 98 12.01 -11.34 -0.71
C PHE A 98 11.92 -12.84 -0.47
N MET A 99 11.64 -13.60 -1.53
CA MET A 99 11.50 -15.05 -1.42
C MET A 99 12.81 -15.75 -1.03
N LYS A 100 13.96 -15.25 -1.51
CA LYS A 100 15.29 -15.72 -1.07
C LYS A 100 15.55 -15.52 0.42
N ASN A 101 14.91 -14.53 1.02
CA ASN A 101 14.99 -14.23 2.45
C ASN A 101 13.78 -14.79 3.24
N ASN A 102 13.12 -15.83 2.72
CA ASN A 102 11.96 -16.48 3.36
C ASN A 102 10.74 -15.57 3.62
N ILE A 103 10.62 -14.48 2.86
CA ILE A 103 9.42 -13.63 2.88
C ILE A 103 8.53 -14.04 1.71
N ALA A 104 7.34 -14.56 2.02
CA ALA A 104 6.38 -14.97 0.99
C ALA A 104 5.88 -13.75 0.19
N PHE A 105 5.68 -13.91 -1.11
CA PHE A 105 5.22 -12.84 -1.99
C PHE A 105 3.93 -13.26 -2.71
N TYR A 106 2.85 -12.53 -2.47
CA TYR A 106 1.54 -12.74 -3.09
C TYR A 106 1.23 -11.60 -4.04
N ASN A 107 0.93 -11.92 -5.29
CA ASN A 107 0.60 -10.94 -6.32
C ASN A 107 -0.90 -10.93 -6.61
N PHE A 108 -1.60 -9.92 -6.09
CA PHE A 108 -3.03 -9.68 -6.31
C PHE A 108 -3.18 -8.40 -7.14
N SER A 109 -2.86 -8.47 -8.43
CA SER A 109 -2.86 -7.28 -9.29
C SER A 109 -4.26 -6.91 -9.80
N TRP A 110 -4.65 -5.64 -9.66
CA TRP A 110 -5.78 -5.07 -10.41
C TRP A 110 -5.51 -3.60 -10.73
N TYR A 111 -6.04 -3.15 -11.87
CA TYR A 111 -5.91 -1.77 -12.30
C TYR A 111 -6.80 -0.83 -11.47
N VAL A 112 -6.29 0.38 -11.25
CA VAL A 112 -6.99 1.43 -10.48
C VAL A 112 -8.32 1.83 -11.12
N SER A 113 -8.49 1.61 -12.42
CA SER A 113 -9.71 1.89 -13.20
C SER A 113 -10.79 0.82 -13.09
N VAL A 114 -10.49 -0.34 -12.51
CA VAL A 114 -11.39 -1.51 -12.54
C VAL A 114 -12.25 -1.58 -11.29
N ILE A 115 -13.54 -1.86 -11.49
CA ILE A 115 -14.47 -2.22 -10.41
C ILE A 115 -14.08 -3.62 -9.94
N LEU A 116 -13.65 -3.72 -8.67
CA LEU A 116 -13.34 -5.00 -8.04
C LEU A 116 -14.61 -5.85 -7.92
N THR A 117 -14.50 -7.13 -8.32
CA THR A 117 -15.57 -8.10 -8.05
C THR A 117 -15.54 -8.51 -6.59
N ASN A 118 -16.71 -8.84 -6.02
CA ASN A 118 -16.77 -9.36 -4.65
C ASN A 118 -15.93 -10.64 -4.48
N ILE A 119 -15.84 -11.47 -5.53
CA ILE A 119 -15.04 -12.70 -5.54
C ILE A 119 -13.55 -12.36 -5.34
N PHE A 120 -13.01 -11.43 -6.13
CA PHE A 120 -11.60 -11.03 -6.01
C PHE A 120 -11.27 -10.50 -4.61
N ILE A 121 -12.14 -9.66 -4.05
CA ILE A 121 -11.96 -9.11 -2.71
C ILE A 121 -11.95 -10.23 -1.67
N LEU A 122 -12.92 -11.17 -1.75
CA LEU A 122 -13.03 -12.28 -0.82
C LEU A 122 -11.80 -13.19 -0.90
N ASP A 123 -11.37 -13.59 -2.10
CA ASP A 123 -10.19 -14.42 -2.29
C ASP A 123 -8.94 -13.75 -1.69
N THR A 124 -8.77 -12.45 -1.96
CA THR A 124 -7.66 -11.66 -1.42
C THR A 124 -7.70 -11.63 0.12
N VAL A 125 -8.87 -11.34 0.70
CA VAL A 125 -9.06 -11.25 2.15
C VAL A 125 -8.84 -12.60 2.83
N MET A 126 -9.25 -13.71 2.20
CA MET A 126 -9.03 -15.06 2.72
C MET A 126 -7.54 -15.42 2.76
N VAL A 127 -6.79 -15.11 1.70
CA VAL A 127 -5.34 -15.34 1.69
C VAL A 127 -4.62 -14.44 2.69
N ILE A 128 -5.07 -13.19 2.87
CA ILE A 128 -4.58 -12.29 3.92
C ILE A 128 -4.81 -12.91 5.30
N GLN A 129 -6.01 -13.43 5.59
CA GLN A 129 -6.32 -14.05 6.87
C GLN A 129 -5.36 -15.21 7.16
N PHE A 130 -5.12 -16.07 6.16
CA PHE A 130 -4.16 -17.17 6.29
C PHE A 130 -2.74 -16.68 6.55
N ALA A 131 -2.27 -15.67 5.81
CA ALA A 131 -0.91 -15.14 5.96
C ALA A 131 -0.70 -14.45 7.32
N ILE A 132 -1.70 -13.74 7.84
CA ILE A 132 -1.66 -13.15 9.19
C ILE A 132 -1.54 -14.22 10.28
N PHE A 133 -2.15 -15.39 10.10
CA PHE A 133 -1.95 -16.51 11.02
C PHE A 133 -0.50 -17.03 11.02
N LYS A 134 0.24 -16.85 9.92
CA LYS A 134 1.65 -17.25 9.81
C LYS A 134 2.63 -16.18 10.29
N GLY A 135 2.23 -14.92 10.34
CA GLY A 135 3.06 -13.83 10.86
C GLY A 135 2.59 -12.46 10.38
N LYS A 136 3.41 -11.44 10.63
CA LYS A 136 3.10 -10.08 10.18
C LYS A 136 3.21 -9.99 8.67
N ILE A 137 2.30 -9.28 8.03
CA ILE A 137 2.30 -9.10 6.58
C ILE A 137 2.45 -7.62 6.23
N ALA A 138 2.90 -7.33 5.02
CA ALA A 138 2.94 -6.00 4.43
C ALA A 138 2.07 -5.96 3.18
N ILE A 139 1.11 -5.03 3.11
CA ILE A 139 0.26 -4.82 1.94
C ILE A 139 0.64 -3.50 1.30
N HIS A 140 0.82 -3.47 -0.02
CA HIS A 140 1.12 -2.22 -0.72
C HIS A 140 0.50 -2.14 -2.11
N CYS A 141 0.46 -0.91 -2.61
CA CYS A 141 0.33 -0.56 -4.01
C CYS A 141 1.36 0.54 -4.27
N HIS A 142 1.30 1.21 -5.43
CA HIS A 142 2.29 2.23 -5.73
C HIS A 142 2.40 3.39 -4.73
N ALA A 143 1.30 3.89 -4.19
CA ALA A 143 1.32 4.99 -3.22
C ALA A 143 0.82 4.56 -1.82
N GLY A 144 0.52 3.27 -1.65
CA GLY A 144 -0.10 2.72 -0.45
C GLY A 144 -1.43 3.39 -0.06
N LEU A 145 -2.15 4.03 -1.00
CA LEU A 145 -3.33 4.88 -0.71
C LEU A 145 -4.66 4.22 -1.09
N GLY A 146 -4.86 3.94 -2.39
CA GLY A 146 -6.14 3.46 -2.91
C GLY A 146 -6.35 1.97 -2.62
N ARG A 147 -5.78 1.13 -3.48
CA ARG A 147 -5.90 -0.33 -3.43
C ARG A 147 -5.57 -0.94 -2.06
N THR A 148 -4.46 -0.51 -1.47
CA THR A 148 -4.04 -0.93 -0.12
C THR A 148 -5.09 -0.60 0.93
N GLY A 149 -5.62 0.63 0.92
CA GLY A 149 -6.62 1.05 1.90
C GLY A 149 -7.94 0.30 1.76
N VAL A 150 -8.37 0.04 0.52
CA VAL A 150 -9.58 -0.74 0.22
C VAL A 150 -9.46 -2.16 0.78
N ILE A 151 -8.39 -2.88 0.45
CA ILE A 151 -8.23 -4.26 0.92
C ILE A 151 -8.09 -4.35 2.44
N ILE A 152 -7.38 -3.42 3.08
CA ILE A 152 -7.30 -3.41 4.55
C ILE A 152 -8.67 -3.11 5.16
N ALA A 153 -9.45 -2.19 4.59
CA ALA A 153 -10.80 -1.93 5.06
C ALA A 153 -11.71 -3.17 4.90
N CYS A 154 -11.66 -3.85 3.75
CA CYS A 154 -12.38 -5.11 3.52
C CYS A 154 -11.97 -6.20 4.51
N TYR A 155 -10.67 -6.33 4.78
CA TYR A 155 -10.15 -7.26 5.80
C TYR A 155 -10.71 -6.94 7.19
N LEU A 156 -10.73 -5.66 7.59
CA LEU A 156 -11.26 -5.26 8.90
C LEU A 156 -12.77 -5.51 9.01
N VAL A 157 -13.54 -5.29 7.95
CA VAL A 157 -14.97 -5.65 7.92
C VAL A 157 -15.15 -7.17 8.09
N PHE A 158 -14.35 -7.96 7.36
CA PHE A 158 -14.40 -9.42 7.42
C PHE A 158 -14.01 -9.97 8.80
N ASN A 159 -12.86 -9.53 9.33
CA ASN A 159 -12.27 -10.08 10.56
C ASN A 159 -12.88 -9.48 11.84
N ASN A 160 -13.07 -8.15 11.88
CA ASN A 160 -13.50 -7.44 13.08
C ASN A 160 -15.02 -7.22 13.14
N ARG A 161 -15.75 -7.53 12.06
CA ARG A 161 -17.22 -7.37 11.97
C ARG A 161 -17.69 -5.94 12.24
N ILE A 162 -16.87 -4.96 11.87
CA ILE A 162 -17.18 -3.53 11.95
C ILE A 162 -17.81 -3.03 10.66
N SER A 163 -18.47 -1.87 10.71
CA SER A 163 -19.02 -1.24 9.51
C SER A 163 -17.92 -0.76 8.55
N ALA A 164 -18.26 -0.64 7.26
CA ALA A 164 -17.34 -0.11 6.26
C ALA A 164 -16.85 1.31 6.62
N GLY A 165 -17.72 2.14 7.19
CA GLY A 165 -17.37 3.49 7.65
C GLY A 165 -16.30 3.48 8.75
N GLU A 166 -16.46 2.61 9.75
CA GLU A 166 -15.48 2.44 10.82
C GLU A 166 -14.15 1.90 10.30
N ALA A 167 -14.18 0.92 9.39
CA ALA A 167 -12.98 0.37 8.78
C ALA A 167 -12.19 1.42 7.97
N ILE A 168 -12.88 2.19 7.13
CA ILE A 168 -12.26 3.27 6.35
C ILE A 168 -11.65 4.33 7.28
N HIS A 169 -12.38 4.72 8.33
CA HIS A 169 -11.89 5.67 9.31
C HIS A 169 -10.63 5.15 10.02
N TYR A 170 -10.64 3.89 10.44
CA TYR A 170 -9.50 3.23 11.07
C TYR A 170 -8.26 3.23 10.16
N VAL A 171 -8.42 2.83 8.89
CA VAL A 171 -7.33 2.80 7.90
C VAL A 171 -6.75 4.20 7.68
N ARG A 172 -7.60 5.23 7.58
CA ARG A 172 -7.16 6.62 7.41
C ARG A 172 -6.40 7.13 8.64
N PHE A 173 -6.86 6.77 9.84
CA PHE A 173 -6.24 7.20 11.10
C PHE A 173 -4.89 6.53 11.37
N ARG A 174 -4.75 5.24 11.10
CA ARG A 174 -3.56 4.43 11.42
C ARG A 174 -2.41 4.56 10.42
N ARG A 175 -2.53 5.45 9.43
CA ARG A 175 -1.50 5.65 8.41
C ARG A 175 -0.26 6.34 9.02
N LEU A 176 0.67 5.54 9.55
CA LEU A 176 1.97 6.02 10.04
C LEU A 176 2.83 6.52 8.88
N GLU A 177 3.52 7.65 9.06
CA GLU A 177 4.32 8.30 8.02
C GLU A 177 5.56 7.51 7.56
N VAL A 178 5.97 6.47 8.30
CA VAL A 178 7.29 5.82 8.16
C VAL A 178 7.36 4.87 6.96
N LEU A 179 6.26 4.25 6.54
CA LEU A 179 6.18 3.41 5.34
C LEU A 179 5.03 3.87 4.44
N LYS A 180 5.22 4.98 3.73
CA LYS A 180 4.16 5.56 2.87
C LYS A 180 3.63 4.59 1.79
N HIS A 181 4.41 3.56 1.45
CA HIS A 181 4.11 2.55 0.44
C HIS A 181 3.49 1.28 1.02
N PHE A 182 4.04 0.75 2.13
CA PHE A 182 3.65 -0.52 2.74
C PHE A 182 2.91 -0.31 4.04
N ILE A 183 1.73 -0.92 4.19
CA ILE A 183 1.02 -0.96 5.47
C ILE A 183 1.17 -2.36 6.05
N SER A 184 1.82 -2.45 7.21
CA SER A 184 1.99 -3.72 7.91
C SER A 184 0.77 -4.05 8.76
N ILE A 185 0.28 -5.28 8.67
CA ILE A 185 -0.82 -5.79 9.51
C ILE A 185 -0.40 -7.11 10.19
N ASP A 186 -0.81 -7.30 11.44
CA ASP A 186 -0.53 -8.49 12.25
C ASP A 186 -1.79 -8.93 13.02
N GLN A 187 -1.68 -10.04 13.76
CA GLN A 187 -2.77 -10.56 14.60
C GLN A 187 -3.26 -9.55 15.65
N GLY A 188 -2.44 -8.56 16.04
CA GLY A 188 -2.80 -7.53 17.02
C GLY A 188 -3.81 -6.49 16.53
N LEU A 189 -4.13 -6.47 15.22
CA LEU A 189 -5.30 -5.75 14.69
C LEU A 189 -6.63 -6.38 15.14
N TYR A 190 -6.58 -7.56 15.74
CA TYR A 190 -7.67 -8.11 16.52
C TYR A 190 -7.75 -7.45 17.90
N LYS A 191 -8.59 -6.42 18.01
CA LYS A 191 -9.22 -6.03 19.29
C LYS A 191 -10.70 -5.68 19.08
N PRO A 192 -11.61 -6.65 19.23
CA PRO A 192 -13.02 -6.37 19.42
C PRO A 192 -13.18 -5.65 20.76
N ARG A 193 -13.99 -4.59 20.82
CA ARG A 193 -14.32 -3.81 22.04
C ARG A 193 -13.14 -3.07 22.71
N ILE A 194 -12.67 -2.00 22.09
CA ILE A 194 -12.41 -0.78 22.87
C ILE A 194 -13.42 0.25 22.37
N LYS A 195 -14.32 0.65 23.28
CA LYS A 195 -15.40 1.62 23.08
C LYS A 195 -14.97 2.75 22.15
N LEU A 196 -15.64 2.88 21.00
CA LEU A 196 -15.60 4.11 20.17
C LEU A 196 -16.04 5.34 21.00
N ASN A 197 -16.74 5.12 22.13
CA ASN A 197 -17.11 6.16 23.12
C ASN A 197 -15.92 6.77 23.89
N ALA A 198 -14.68 6.29 23.74
CA ALA A 198 -13.51 6.92 24.36
C ALA A 198 -12.93 8.10 23.55
N TYR A 199 -13.31 8.27 22.28
CA TYR A 199 -12.70 9.28 21.39
C TYR A 199 -13.55 10.55 21.21
N ILE A 200 -14.73 10.65 21.83
CA ILE A 200 -15.54 11.88 21.82
C ILE A 200 -15.13 12.83 22.97
N ASN A 201 -14.34 12.39 23.97
CA ASN A 201 -14.08 13.15 25.19
C ASN A 201 -12.65 13.69 25.36
N LEU A 202 -11.98 14.06 24.27
CA LEU A 202 -10.69 14.78 24.29
C LEU A 202 -10.78 16.21 23.74
N LYS A 203 -11.98 16.82 23.80
CA LYS A 203 -12.20 18.26 23.55
C LYS A 203 -12.58 19.05 24.80
N SER A 204 -12.30 18.51 25.99
CA SER A 204 -12.45 19.24 27.24
C SER A 204 -11.40 18.77 28.23
N ILE A 205 -10.19 19.31 28.09
CA ILE A 205 -9.22 19.75 29.13
C ILE A 205 -8.16 20.56 28.37
#